data_AF-A0A9E8X5N9-F1
#
_entry.id   AF-A0A9E8X5N9-F1
#
_cell.length_a   1.000
_cell.length_b   1.000
_cell.length_c   1.000
_cell.angle_alpha   90.00
_cell.angle_beta   90.00
_cell.angle_gamma   90.00
#
_symmetry.space_group_name_H-M   'P 1'
#
loop_
_entity.id
_entity.type
_entity.pdbx_description
1 polymer ?
#
loop_
_entity_poly.entity_id
_entity_poly.type
_entity_poly.pdbx_seq_one_letter_code
_entity_poly.pdbx_strand_id
1 'polypeptide(L)'
;MTSPAWLAAVNFNADGLIPAIAQDHKSGRILMMAWMNDESLQLTAQTQTAVYFSRSRAKLWHKGESSGHTQTVHDIRLDCDADVIVLSVTQAGGIACHTGRESCFYQRLDLSGQTPEWQTVDKVLKDPADIYHSNTVTQATPEINEAAAENIDHSHSHQNNSLATTHSILQQLDKVLGERKQADADSSYVASLYAKGLNKILEKVGEESTESIIAAKDFANCNENTDKAQYDEARHELIYEVADVWFHTLVGLAWFDIESEAVLNELGRRFGLSGIDEKSAR
;
A
#
# COMPACT_ATOMS: atom_id res chain seq x y z
N MET A 1 -9.28 23.44 32.13
CA MET A 1 -8.37 24.22 31.27
C MET A 1 -9.10 24.42 29.95
N THR A 2 -9.02 25.59 29.33
CA THR A 2 -9.58 25.82 28.00
C THR A 2 -8.76 25.05 26.97
N SER A 3 -9.41 24.26 26.11
CA SER A 3 -8.72 23.53 25.04
C SER A 3 -7.92 24.50 24.16
N PRO A 4 -6.66 24.18 23.83
CA PRO A 4 -5.85 24.99 22.92
C PRO A 4 -6.57 25.28 21.59
N ALA A 5 -6.41 26.49 21.06
CA ALA A 5 -7.08 26.92 19.83
C ALA A 5 -6.78 26.01 18.62
N TRP A 6 -5.58 25.42 18.56
CA TRP A 6 -5.20 24.51 17.48
C TRP A 6 -5.97 23.19 17.50
N LEU A 7 -6.42 22.71 18.68
CA LEU A 7 -7.22 21.50 18.77
C LEU A 7 -8.63 21.66 18.17
N ALA A 8 -9.13 22.89 18.09
CA ALA A 8 -10.42 23.18 17.47
C ALA A 8 -10.42 22.96 15.95
N ALA A 9 -9.25 22.82 15.31
CA ALA A 9 -9.13 22.49 13.89
C ALA A 9 -9.20 20.99 13.60
N VAL A 10 -9.26 20.14 14.64
CA VAL A 10 -9.26 18.68 14.51
C VAL A 10 -10.69 18.16 14.55
N ASN A 11 -11.07 17.37 13.54
CA ASN A 11 -12.38 16.74 13.45
C ASN A 11 -12.35 15.35 14.10
N PHE A 12 -12.63 15.31 15.40
CA PHE A 12 -12.87 14.05 16.10
C PHE A 12 -14.20 13.44 15.67
N ASN A 13 -14.25 12.11 15.59
CA ASN A 13 -15.47 11.38 15.31
C ASN A 13 -16.48 11.45 16.48
N ALA A 14 -17.64 10.81 16.33
CA ALA A 14 -18.70 10.81 17.35
C ALA A 14 -18.27 10.25 18.72
N ASP A 15 -17.22 9.42 18.77
CA ASP A 15 -16.65 8.86 20.00
C ASP A 15 -15.58 9.78 20.63
N GLY A 16 -15.33 10.96 20.04
CA GLY A 16 -14.27 11.87 20.46
C GLY A 16 -12.87 11.37 20.08
N LEU A 17 -12.77 10.57 19.02
CA LEU A 17 -11.52 9.93 18.59
C LEU A 17 -11.12 10.33 17.16
N ILE A 18 -9.82 10.33 16.90
CA ILE A 18 -9.24 10.53 15.57
C ILE A 18 -8.23 9.40 15.27
N PRO A 19 -8.23 8.83 14.06
CA PRO A 19 -7.17 7.92 13.62
C PRO A 19 -5.82 8.65 13.52
N ALA A 20 -4.79 8.05 14.11
CA ALA A 20 -3.41 8.53 14.05
C ALA A 20 -2.50 7.44 13.47
N ILE A 21 -1.87 7.75 12.34
CA ILE A 21 -0.92 6.90 11.62
C ILE A 21 0.49 7.28 12.06
N ALA A 22 1.25 6.33 12.59
CA ALA A 22 2.68 6.51 12.86
C ALA A 22 3.49 6.08 11.64
N GLN A 23 4.27 7.00 11.09
CA GLN A 23 5.16 6.79 9.96
C GLN A 23 6.62 7.01 10.41
N ASP A 24 7.54 6.13 10.02
CA ASP A 24 8.95 6.34 10.30
C ASP A 24 9.47 7.59 9.56
N HIS A 25 10.13 8.47 10.31
CA HIS A 25 10.61 9.76 9.82
C HIS A 25 11.70 9.63 8.73
N LYS A 26 12.45 8.53 8.71
CA LYS A 26 13.55 8.33 7.75
C LYS A 26 13.12 7.52 6.53
N SER A 27 12.47 6.38 6.74
CA SER A 27 12.11 5.47 5.66
C SER A 27 10.77 5.80 5.01
N GLY A 28 9.91 6.56 5.69
CA GLY A 28 8.52 6.77 5.27
C GLY A 28 7.64 5.53 5.47
N ARG A 29 8.16 4.45 6.09
CA ARG A 29 7.40 3.24 6.35
C ARG A 29 6.26 3.50 7.32
N ILE A 30 5.06 3.04 6.99
CA ILE A 30 3.94 3.06 7.93
C ILE A 30 4.17 1.99 9.01
N LEU A 31 4.21 2.41 10.26
CA LEU A 31 4.54 1.56 11.41
C LEU A 31 3.29 1.00 12.08
N MET A 32 2.30 1.85 12.33
CA MET A 32 1.05 1.46 12.97
C MET A 32 -0.04 2.53 12.80
N MET A 33 -1.28 2.14 13.07
CA MET A 33 -2.39 3.07 13.30
C MET A 33 -2.94 2.82 14.70
N ALA A 34 -3.28 3.90 15.40
CA ALA A 34 -3.99 3.87 16.67
C ALA A 34 -4.93 5.07 16.78
N TRP A 35 -5.75 5.09 17.82
CA TRP A 35 -6.70 6.18 18.06
C TRP A 35 -6.10 7.20 19.02
N MET A 36 -6.43 8.48 18.82
CA MET A 36 -6.18 9.54 19.78
C MET A 36 -7.50 10.21 20.17
N ASN A 37 -7.63 10.59 21.44
CA ASN A 37 -8.62 11.59 21.86
C ASN A 37 -7.94 12.96 21.97
N ASP A 38 -8.70 13.98 22.37
CA ASP A 38 -8.20 15.34 22.59
C ASP A 38 -7.01 15.38 23.57
N GLU A 39 -7.12 14.67 24.70
CA GLU A 39 -6.09 14.60 25.74
C GLU A 39 -4.81 13.92 25.25
N SER A 40 -4.92 12.79 24.55
CA SER A 40 -3.75 12.06 24.05
C SER A 40 -3.02 12.82 22.95
N LEU A 41 -3.76 13.52 22.07
CA LEU A 41 -3.17 14.38 21.04
C LEU A 41 -2.48 15.60 21.67
N GLN A 42 -3.13 16.22 22.65
CA GLN A 42 -2.54 17.33 23.40
C GLN A 42 -1.24 16.92 24.09
N LEU A 43 -1.24 15.76 24.76
CA LEU A 43 -0.07 15.26 25.45
C LEU A 43 1.05 14.92 24.45
N THR A 44 0.72 14.29 23.32
CA THR A 44 1.68 14.01 22.23
C THR A 44 2.36 15.27 21.73
N ALA A 45 1.60 16.34 21.48
CA ALA A 45 2.15 17.62 21.04
C ALA A 45 3.05 18.29 22.11
N GLN A 46 2.74 18.11 23.39
CA GLN A 46 3.52 18.67 24.50
C GLN A 46 4.80 17.89 24.78
N THR A 47 4.74 16.56 24.79
CA THR A 47 5.86 15.70 25.18
C THR A 47 6.74 15.30 24.00
N GLN A 48 6.28 15.53 22.77
CA GLN A 48 6.91 15.03 21.55
C GLN A 48 7.13 13.51 21.59
N THR A 49 6.26 12.80 22.28
CA THR A 49 6.24 11.33 22.36
C THR A 49 4.83 10.83 22.10
N ALA A 50 4.68 9.76 21.31
CA ALA A 50 3.35 9.32 20.90
C ALA A 50 2.54 8.77 22.08
N VAL A 51 1.40 9.42 22.35
CA VAL A 51 0.40 8.99 23.33
C VAL A 51 -0.91 8.72 22.60
N TYR A 52 -1.41 7.50 22.72
CA TYR A 52 -2.65 7.06 22.10
C TYR A 52 -3.76 6.88 23.14
N PHE A 53 -5.00 6.76 22.67
CA PHE A 53 -6.14 6.34 23.47
C PHE A 53 -6.51 4.89 23.15
N SER A 54 -6.44 4.03 24.18
CA SER A 54 -6.77 2.61 24.03
C SER A 54 -8.28 2.41 24.17
N ARG A 55 -9.01 2.28 23.05
CA ARG A 55 -10.47 2.05 23.06
C ARG A 55 -10.93 0.91 23.98
N SER A 56 -10.21 -0.22 23.96
CA SER A 56 -10.54 -1.40 24.78
C SER A 56 -10.29 -1.22 26.28
N ARG A 57 -9.37 -0.31 26.68
CA ARG A 57 -9.01 -0.05 28.08
C ARG A 57 -9.56 1.28 28.59
N ALA A 58 -10.21 2.06 27.72
CA ALA A 58 -10.72 3.40 27.95
C ALA A 58 -9.72 4.32 28.70
N LYS A 59 -8.45 4.29 28.30
CA LYS A 59 -7.38 5.07 28.94
C LYS A 59 -6.27 5.47 27.98
N LEU A 60 -5.52 6.49 28.37
CA LEU A 60 -4.27 6.90 27.73
C LEU A 60 -3.26 5.75 27.72
N TRP A 61 -2.47 5.68 26.66
CA TRP A 61 -1.43 4.71 26.45
C TRP A 61 -0.21 5.39 25.85
N HIS A 62 0.85 5.52 26.66
CA HIS A 62 2.15 5.97 26.19
C HIS A 62 2.83 4.83 25.43
N LYS A 63 3.09 5.03 24.13
CA LYS A 63 3.68 3.98 23.31
C LYS A 63 5.04 3.60 23.87
N GLY A 64 5.24 2.31 24.15
CA GLY A 64 6.51 1.78 24.66
C GLY A 64 6.72 1.95 26.17
N GLU A 65 5.73 2.42 26.94
CA GLU A 65 5.86 2.58 28.41
C GLU A 65 6.31 1.30 29.12
N SER A 66 5.80 0.13 28.68
CA SER A 66 6.17 -1.16 29.26
C SER A 66 7.34 -1.85 28.55
N SER A 67 7.54 -1.62 27.24
CA SER A 67 8.51 -2.35 26.42
C SER A 67 9.80 -1.57 26.13
N GLY A 68 9.85 -0.27 26.42
CA GLY A 68 10.90 0.65 25.99
C GLY A 68 10.83 1.05 24.51
N HIS A 69 9.91 0.49 23.72
CA HIS A 69 9.78 0.79 22.29
C HIS A 69 8.94 2.06 22.05
N THR A 70 9.45 3.20 22.55
CA THR A 70 8.82 4.51 22.45
C THR A 70 8.86 5.09 21.04
N GLN A 71 8.05 6.11 20.78
CA GLN A 71 8.02 6.85 19.52
C GLN A 71 8.25 8.32 19.82
N THR A 72 9.39 8.85 19.37
CA THR A 72 9.66 10.29 19.40
C THR A 72 9.01 10.94 18.18
N VAL A 73 8.20 11.97 18.38
CA VAL A 73 7.44 12.65 17.33
C VAL A 73 8.22 13.86 16.83
N HIS A 74 8.40 13.94 15.51
CA HIS A 74 9.09 15.03 14.82
C HIS A 74 8.14 15.95 14.07
N ASP A 75 7.01 15.42 13.59
CA ASP A 75 6.00 16.18 12.85
C ASP A 75 4.60 15.59 13.12
N ILE A 76 3.57 16.44 13.08
CA ILE A 76 2.16 16.08 13.23
C ILE A 76 1.40 16.77 12.09
N ARG A 77 0.83 15.98 11.19
CA ARG A 77 0.07 16.47 10.03
C ARG A 77 -1.38 16.06 10.14
N LEU A 78 -2.27 16.95 9.71
CA LEU A 78 -3.68 16.66 9.44
C LEU A 78 -3.87 16.47 7.94
N ASP A 79 -4.84 15.67 7.55
CA ASP A 79 -5.33 15.58 6.18
C ASP A 79 -6.27 16.75 5.81
N CYS A 80 -6.87 16.70 4.63
CA CYS A 80 -7.54 17.85 4.01
C CYS A 80 -8.88 18.23 4.66
N ASP A 81 -9.57 17.26 5.27
CA ASP A 81 -10.78 17.41 6.07
C ASP A 81 -10.52 17.23 7.57
N ALA A 82 -9.26 17.13 7.97
CA ALA A 82 -8.77 17.17 9.35
C ALA A 82 -9.34 16.07 10.26
N ASP A 83 -9.66 14.91 9.70
CA ASP A 83 -10.16 13.73 10.42
C ASP A 83 -9.17 12.56 10.45
N VAL A 84 -7.95 12.73 9.91
CA VAL A 84 -6.82 11.82 10.10
C VAL A 84 -5.53 12.57 10.46
N ILE A 85 -4.75 11.98 11.38
CA ILE A 85 -3.41 12.47 11.73
C ILE A 85 -2.32 11.53 11.20
N VAL A 86 -1.25 12.10 10.66
CA VAL A 86 0.02 11.41 10.43
C VAL A 86 1.07 11.97 11.40
N LEU A 87 1.68 11.08 12.18
CA LEU A 87 2.84 11.36 13.02
C LEU A 87 4.09 10.90 12.29
N SER A 88 5.03 11.81 12.05
CA SER A 88 6.39 11.44 11.65
C SER A 88 7.20 11.13 12.90
N VAL A 89 7.65 9.87 13.07
CA VAL A 89 8.25 9.39 14.31
C VAL A 89 9.60 8.71 14.12
N THR A 90 10.45 8.74 15.15
CA THR A 90 11.54 7.77 15.30
C THR A 90 11.12 6.69 16.27
N GLN A 91 11.09 5.44 15.80
CA GLN A 91 10.75 4.27 16.62
C GLN A 91 11.96 3.74 17.38
N ALA A 92 11.94 3.85 18.71
CA ALA A 92 12.97 3.26 19.55
C ALA A 92 12.92 1.72 19.44
N GLY A 93 14.10 1.10 19.31
CA GLY A 93 14.25 -0.34 19.18
C GLY A 93 13.82 -0.92 17.82
N GLY A 94 13.36 -0.09 16.87
CA GLY A 94 12.94 -0.55 15.55
C GLY A 94 11.72 -1.46 15.55
N ILE A 95 10.94 -1.50 16.64
CA ILE A 95 9.80 -2.41 16.82
C ILE A 95 8.58 -1.61 17.25
N ALA A 96 7.69 -1.28 16.32
CA ALA A 96 6.40 -0.68 16.68
C ALA A 96 5.40 -1.73 17.14
N CYS A 97 5.46 -2.94 16.56
CA CYS A 97 4.46 -3.98 16.76
C CYS A 97 4.76 -4.86 17.99
N HIS A 98 3.72 -5.23 18.73
CA HIS A 98 3.84 -6.17 19.85
C HIS A 98 4.20 -7.60 19.41
N THR A 99 4.08 -7.91 18.12
CA THR A 99 4.54 -9.18 17.54
C THR A 99 6.06 -9.21 17.29
N GLY A 100 6.77 -8.14 17.68
CA GLY A 100 8.21 -8.06 17.54
C GLY A 100 8.70 -7.58 16.20
N ARG A 101 7.81 -7.03 15.38
CA ARG A 101 8.12 -6.53 14.04
C ARG A 101 8.22 -5.01 14.04
N GLU A 102 8.89 -4.50 13.00
CA GLU A 102 9.00 -3.07 12.76
C GLU A 102 7.63 -2.42 12.61
N SER A 103 6.76 -3.00 11.78
CA SER A 103 5.43 -2.51 11.48
C SER A 103 4.33 -3.49 11.92
N CYS A 104 3.16 -2.96 12.26
CA CYS A 104 1.93 -3.74 12.42
C CYS A 104 1.41 -4.27 11.07
N PHE A 105 1.79 -3.65 9.95
CA PHE A 105 1.36 -4.00 8.61
C PHE A 105 2.28 -5.06 7.98
N TYR A 106 2.49 -6.16 8.69
CA TYR A 106 3.41 -7.25 8.30
C TYR A 106 2.74 -8.38 7.50
N GLN A 107 1.41 -8.32 7.37
CA GLN A 107 0.64 -9.20 6.50
C GLN A 107 0.39 -8.48 5.18
N ARG A 108 0.75 -9.13 4.08
CA ARG A 108 0.41 -8.70 2.72
C ARG A 108 -0.54 -9.71 2.14
N LEU A 109 -1.61 -9.25 1.51
CA LEU A 109 -2.48 -10.14 0.72
C LEU A 109 -1.77 -10.39 -0.61
N ASP A 110 -1.31 -11.61 -0.84
CA ASP A 110 -0.77 -12.03 -2.12
C ASP A 110 -1.91 -12.20 -3.12
N LEU A 111 -1.83 -11.45 -4.22
CA LEU A 111 -2.82 -11.43 -5.30
C LEU A 111 -2.33 -12.16 -6.55
N SER A 112 -1.14 -12.77 -6.51
CA SER A 112 -0.55 -13.46 -7.67
C SER A 112 -1.22 -14.81 -7.97
N GLY A 113 -1.87 -15.41 -6.97
CA GLY A 113 -2.61 -16.68 -7.09
C GLY A 113 -4.05 -16.50 -7.61
N GLN A 114 -4.68 -17.60 -8.03
CA GLN A 114 -6.11 -17.61 -8.37
C GLN A 114 -7.01 -17.27 -7.17
N THR A 115 -6.51 -17.53 -5.96
CA THR A 115 -7.16 -17.20 -4.69
C THR A 115 -6.22 -16.32 -3.89
N PRO A 116 -6.64 -15.11 -3.49
CA PRO A 116 -5.85 -14.26 -2.60
C PRO A 116 -5.51 -14.94 -1.28
N GLU A 117 -4.25 -14.84 -0.85
CA GLU A 117 -3.78 -15.45 0.39
C GLU A 117 -2.95 -14.47 1.23
N TRP A 118 -3.20 -14.43 2.54
CA TRP A 118 -2.41 -13.60 3.45
C TRP A 118 -1.03 -14.21 3.68
N GLN A 119 0.01 -13.43 3.43
CA GLN A 119 1.40 -13.82 3.66
C GLN A 119 2.07 -12.89 4.67
N THR A 120 2.85 -13.50 5.56
CA THR A 120 3.74 -12.75 6.46
C THR A 120 4.98 -12.32 5.68
N VAL A 121 5.12 -11.01 5.46
CA VAL A 121 6.24 -10.47 4.66
C VAL A 121 7.34 -9.85 5.51
N ASP A 122 7.07 -9.53 6.78
CA ASP A 122 8.09 -9.00 7.70
C ASP A 122 8.61 -10.03 8.69
N LYS A 123 9.93 -9.97 8.91
CA LYS A 123 10.65 -10.76 9.92
C LYS A 123 10.33 -10.27 11.33
N VAL A 124 10.23 -11.22 12.27
CA VAL A 124 10.24 -10.91 13.71
C VAL A 124 11.65 -10.46 14.08
N LEU A 125 11.79 -9.23 14.57
CA LEU A 125 13.06 -8.66 15.02
C LEU A 125 13.36 -9.03 16.48
N LYS A 126 12.33 -9.25 17.29
CA LYS A 126 12.45 -9.71 18.68
C LYS A 126 11.25 -10.57 19.06
N ASP A 127 11.45 -11.71 19.73
CA ASP A 127 10.33 -12.56 20.13
C ASP A 127 9.35 -11.78 21.05
N PRO A 128 8.02 -11.84 20.82
CA PRO A 128 7.02 -11.22 21.69
C PRO A 128 7.19 -11.56 23.18
N ALA A 129 7.62 -12.78 23.52
CA ALA A 129 7.88 -13.19 24.90
C ALA A 129 9.02 -12.36 25.53
N ASP A 130 10.05 -12.06 24.75
CA ASP A 130 11.22 -11.27 25.17
C ASP A 130 10.96 -9.75 25.18
N ILE A 131 9.84 -9.31 24.62
CA ILE A 131 9.38 -7.92 24.69
C ILE A 131 8.69 -7.65 26.03
N TYR A 132 8.09 -8.68 26.64
CA TYR A 132 7.28 -8.53 27.85
C TYR A 132 7.87 -9.18 29.11
N HIS A 133 8.87 -10.08 29.06
CA HIS A 133 9.54 -10.62 30.27
C HIS A 133 11.01 -11.13 30.10
N SER A 134 11.77 -11.07 31.20
CA SER A 134 13.11 -11.65 31.43
C SER A 134 13.05 -12.86 32.40
N ASN A 135 13.89 -13.90 32.16
CA ASN A 135 14.10 -15.21 32.85
C ASN A 135 13.06 -16.31 32.51
N THR A 136 13.37 -17.52 31.99
CA THR A 136 14.30 -18.57 32.49
C THR A 136 14.58 -19.66 31.41
N VAL A 137 15.53 -20.56 31.71
CA VAL A 137 16.38 -21.49 30.90
C VAL A 137 15.77 -22.86 30.48
N THR A 138 16.18 -23.33 29.27
CA THR A 138 16.28 -24.68 28.58
C THR A 138 15.39 -25.90 28.91
N GLN A 139 14.98 -26.66 27.85
CA GLN A 139 15.61 -27.96 27.42
C GLN A 139 14.95 -28.58 26.15
N ALA A 140 15.63 -29.55 25.53
CA ALA A 140 15.58 -29.93 24.11
C ALA A 140 14.99 -31.34 23.78
N THR A 141 14.62 -31.52 22.47
CA THR A 141 14.68 -32.73 21.57
C THR A 141 13.76 -33.96 21.81
N PRO A 142 13.56 -34.92 20.84
CA PRO A 142 13.87 -34.99 19.38
C PRO A 142 12.77 -35.65 18.45
N GLU A 143 13.16 -35.82 17.17
CA GLU A 143 12.58 -36.37 15.91
C GLU A 143 11.79 -37.70 15.86
N ILE A 144 11.01 -37.89 14.77
CA ILE A 144 10.95 -39.15 13.97
C ILE A 144 10.51 -38.91 12.50
N ASN A 145 11.18 -39.62 11.57
CA ASN A 145 11.00 -39.72 10.11
C ASN A 145 9.95 -40.76 9.68
N GLU A 146 9.40 -40.66 8.44
CA GLU A 146 9.52 -41.65 7.33
C GLU A 146 8.59 -41.33 6.12
N ALA A 147 8.83 -42.02 4.99
CA ALA A 147 8.76 -41.52 3.61
C ALA A 147 7.76 -42.25 2.66
N ALA A 148 7.87 -41.90 1.35
CA ALA A 148 7.36 -42.52 0.09
C ALA A 148 6.00 -42.00 -0.44
N ALA A 149 5.89 -41.28 -1.58
CA ALA A 149 6.24 -41.50 -3.00
C ALA A 149 5.12 -42.19 -3.82
N GLU A 150 4.62 -41.51 -4.87
CA GLU A 150 4.43 -42.07 -6.24
C GLU A 150 3.97 -40.99 -7.26
N ASN A 151 4.50 -41.09 -8.48
CA ASN A 151 4.37 -40.21 -9.66
C ASN A 151 3.21 -40.62 -10.57
N ILE A 152 2.63 -39.69 -11.36
CA ILE A 152 2.14 -39.98 -12.73
C ILE A 152 2.39 -38.76 -13.66
N ASP A 153 3.01 -39.06 -14.81
CA ASP A 153 3.32 -38.23 -15.98
C ASP A 153 2.22 -38.37 -17.05
N HIS A 154 1.85 -37.28 -17.75
CA HIS A 154 1.88 -37.21 -19.22
C HIS A 154 1.37 -35.86 -19.78
N SER A 155 2.32 -35.17 -20.42
CA SER A 155 2.23 -34.36 -21.65
C SER A 155 0.89 -34.28 -22.42
N HIS A 156 0.54 -33.07 -22.87
CA HIS A 156 0.24 -32.83 -24.30
C HIS A 156 0.42 -31.35 -24.68
N SER A 157 1.33 -31.13 -25.63
CA SER A 157 1.45 -29.93 -26.45
C SER A 157 0.44 -29.98 -27.60
N HIS A 158 -0.05 -28.82 -28.08
CA HIS A 158 -0.07 -28.48 -29.50
C HIS A 158 -0.44 -27.02 -29.73
N GLN A 159 0.32 -26.38 -30.61
CA GLN A 159 0.19 -25.00 -31.09
C GLN A 159 -0.78 -24.87 -32.28
N ASN A 160 -1.42 -23.69 -32.33
CA ASN A 160 -1.62 -22.78 -33.48
C ASN A 160 -2.74 -22.96 -34.56
N ASN A 161 -3.70 -22.02 -34.46
CA ASN A 161 -3.97 -20.88 -35.38
C ASN A 161 -4.97 -21.04 -36.56
N SER A 162 -6.06 -20.25 -36.58
CA SER A 162 -6.18 -19.06 -37.45
C SER A 162 -7.54 -18.33 -37.35
N LEU A 163 -7.48 -17.02 -37.67
CA LEU A 163 -8.56 -16.08 -38.04
C LEU A 163 -9.50 -15.59 -36.92
N ALA A 164 -8.92 -14.99 -35.89
CA ALA A 164 -9.63 -14.04 -35.03
C ALA A 164 -8.98 -12.67 -35.18
N THR A 165 -9.77 -11.64 -35.47
CA THR A 165 -9.38 -10.23 -35.44
C THR A 165 -8.56 -10.00 -34.19
N THR A 166 -7.25 -9.78 -34.32
CA THR A 166 -6.35 -9.64 -33.17
C THR A 166 -6.62 -8.28 -32.54
N HIS A 167 -7.60 -8.24 -31.65
CA HIS A 167 -7.86 -7.04 -30.85
C HIS A 167 -6.65 -6.85 -29.96
N SER A 168 -6.06 -5.65 -30.00
CA SER A 168 -5.02 -5.27 -29.05
C SER A 168 -5.54 -5.44 -27.62
N ILE A 169 -4.64 -5.64 -26.66
CA ILE A 169 -5.02 -5.74 -25.26
C ILE A 169 -5.83 -4.52 -24.79
N LEU A 170 -5.53 -3.34 -25.33
CA LEU A 170 -6.23 -2.10 -25.04
C LEU A 170 -7.67 -2.10 -25.56
N GLN A 171 -7.91 -2.60 -26.78
CA GLN A 171 -9.27 -2.77 -27.32
C GLN A 171 -10.09 -3.80 -26.55
N GLN A 172 -9.45 -4.85 -26.04
CA GLN A 172 -10.13 -5.82 -25.18
C GLN A 172 -10.49 -5.20 -23.83
N LEU A 173 -9.59 -4.39 -23.26
CA LEU A 173 -9.85 -3.63 -22.03
C LEU A 173 -10.98 -2.63 -22.23
N ASP A 174 -10.99 -1.82 -23.30
CA ASP A 174 -12.07 -0.86 -23.58
C ASP A 174 -13.45 -1.53 -23.56
N LYS A 175 -13.56 -2.69 -24.21
CA LYS A 175 -14.81 -3.47 -24.21
C LYS A 175 -15.22 -3.90 -22.79
N VAL A 176 -14.29 -4.47 -22.02
CA VAL A 176 -14.57 -4.91 -20.64
C VAL A 176 -14.94 -3.71 -19.76
N LEU A 177 -14.24 -2.59 -19.87
CA LEU A 177 -14.50 -1.38 -19.09
C LEU A 177 -15.87 -0.77 -19.40
N GLY A 178 -16.29 -0.79 -20.68
CA GLY A 178 -17.62 -0.36 -21.09
C GLY A 178 -18.72 -1.28 -20.53
N GLU A 179 -18.55 -2.60 -20.63
CA GLU A 179 -19.50 -3.59 -20.10
C GLU A 179 -19.70 -3.46 -18.57
N ARG A 180 -18.63 -3.15 -17.83
CA ARG A 180 -18.66 -3.05 -16.37
C ARG A 180 -19.26 -1.75 -15.82
N LYS A 181 -19.50 -0.74 -16.66
CA LYS A 181 -20.06 0.56 -16.25
C LYS A 181 -21.48 0.46 -15.68
N GLN A 182 -22.25 -0.54 -16.14
CA GLN A 182 -23.62 -0.80 -15.70
C GLN A 182 -23.74 -2.08 -14.86
N ALA A 183 -22.61 -2.71 -14.54
CA ALA A 183 -22.60 -3.93 -13.76
C ALA A 183 -22.77 -3.62 -12.26
N ASP A 184 -23.24 -4.61 -11.51
CA ASP A 184 -23.37 -4.48 -10.06
C ASP A 184 -22.00 -4.22 -9.40
N ALA A 185 -21.98 -3.37 -8.38
CA ALA A 185 -20.75 -2.89 -7.74
C ALA A 185 -19.89 -4.05 -7.20
N ASP A 186 -20.53 -5.10 -6.71
CA ASP A 186 -19.87 -6.27 -6.13
C ASP A 186 -19.42 -7.31 -7.17
N SER A 187 -19.76 -7.10 -8.46
CA SER A 187 -19.48 -8.07 -9.53
C SER A 187 -18.05 -8.04 -10.07
N SER A 188 -17.31 -6.95 -9.81
CA SER A 188 -15.91 -6.79 -10.21
C SER A 188 -15.29 -5.53 -9.60
N TYR A 189 -13.95 -5.50 -9.54
CA TYR A 189 -13.20 -4.32 -9.12
C TYR A 189 -13.58 -3.06 -9.91
N VAL A 190 -13.64 -3.15 -11.24
CA VAL A 190 -14.02 -2.04 -12.14
C VAL A 190 -15.44 -1.53 -11.84
N ALA A 191 -16.41 -2.44 -11.68
CA ALA A 191 -17.78 -2.05 -11.32
C ALA A 191 -17.82 -1.33 -9.96
N SER A 192 -17.01 -1.79 -8.99
CA SER A 192 -16.89 -1.13 -7.68
C SER A 192 -16.29 0.28 -7.79
N LEU A 193 -15.32 0.50 -8.69
CA LEU A 193 -14.75 1.82 -8.93
C LEU A 193 -15.79 2.76 -9.54
N TYR A 194 -16.56 2.28 -10.52
CA TYR A 194 -17.67 3.04 -11.10
C TYR A 194 -18.74 3.39 -10.07
N ALA A 195 -19.11 2.44 -9.21
CA ALA A 195 -20.07 2.68 -8.13
C ALA A 195 -19.57 3.71 -7.10
N LYS A 196 -18.26 3.74 -6.83
CA LYS A 196 -17.62 4.73 -5.95
C LYS A 196 -17.44 6.11 -6.61
N GLY A 197 -17.60 6.19 -7.93
CA GLY A 197 -17.63 7.43 -8.70
C GLY A 197 -16.26 7.97 -9.11
N LEU A 198 -16.31 9.04 -9.93
CA LEU A 198 -15.14 9.64 -10.59
C LEU A 198 -13.98 9.96 -9.65
N ASN A 199 -14.26 10.54 -8.47
CA ASN A 199 -13.20 10.93 -7.54
C ASN A 199 -12.34 9.74 -7.12
N LYS A 200 -12.96 8.57 -6.86
CA LYS A 200 -12.21 7.38 -6.48
C LYS A 200 -11.36 6.83 -7.63
N ILE A 201 -11.87 6.93 -8.85
CA ILE A 201 -11.12 6.54 -10.06
C ILE A 201 -9.89 7.45 -10.23
N LEU A 202 -10.06 8.77 -10.09
CA LEU A 202 -8.96 9.73 -10.21
C LEU A 202 -7.95 9.63 -9.06
N GLU A 203 -8.41 9.30 -7.85
CA GLU A 203 -7.54 9.01 -6.70
C GLU A 203 -6.60 7.85 -7.04
N LYS A 204 -7.14 6.74 -7.59
CA LYS A 204 -6.32 5.62 -8.06
C LYS A 204 -5.31 6.06 -9.11
N VAL A 205 -5.71 6.82 -10.13
CA VAL A 205 -4.76 7.34 -11.15
C VAL A 205 -3.57 8.07 -10.49
N GLY A 206 -3.83 8.89 -9.46
CA GLY A 206 -2.78 9.59 -8.72
C GLY A 206 -1.91 8.68 -7.85
N GLU A 207 -2.51 7.70 -7.19
CA GLU A 207 -1.85 6.69 -6.37
C GLU A 207 -0.85 5.88 -7.22
N GLU A 208 -1.33 5.23 -8.29
CA GLU A 208 -0.50 4.42 -9.19
C GLU A 208 0.61 5.26 -9.85
N SER A 209 0.32 6.53 -10.16
CA SER A 209 1.32 7.44 -10.73
C SER A 209 2.46 7.67 -9.74
N THR A 210 2.16 7.77 -8.45
CA THR A 210 3.16 7.96 -7.40
C THR A 210 3.92 6.66 -7.15
N GLU A 211 3.24 5.52 -7.14
CA GLU A 211 3.85 4.20 -6.95
C GLU A 211 4.80 3.85 -8.10
N SER A 212 4.43 4.12 -9.34
CA SER A 212 5.32 3.95 -10.50
C SER A 212 6.59 4.81 -10.43
N ILE A 213 6.51 6.02 -9.87
CA ILE A 213 7.69 6.88 -9.63
C ILE A 213 8.59 6.25 -8.57
N ILE A 214 8.02 5.71 -7.50
CA ILE A 214 8.78 5.04 -6.43
C ILE A 214 9.46 3.78 -6.99
N ALA A 215 8.71 2.92 -7.67
CA ALA A 215 9.25 1.71 -8.30
C ALA A 215 10.37 2.02 -9.30
N ALA A 216 10.27 3.11 -10.06
CA ALA A 216 11.33 3.55 -10.97
C ALA A 216 12.60 3.95 -10.22
N LYS A 217 12.47 4.64 -9.08
CA LYS A 217 13.61 5.02 -8.24
C LYS A 217 14.25 3.81 -7.58
N ASP A 218 13.47 2.83 -7.15
CA ASP A 218 13.99 1.61 -6.53
C ASP A 218 14.72 0.75 -7.55
N PHE A 219 14.15 0.60 -8.76
CA PHE A 219 14.81 -0.08 -9.86
C PHE A 219 16.13 0.58 -10.26
N ALA A 220 16.21 1.92 -10.25
CA ALA A 220 17.44 2.65 -10.56
C ALA A 220 18.60 2.38 -9.57
N ASN A 221 18.31 1.90 -8.37
CA ASN A 221 19.32 1.53 -7.37
C ASN A 221 19.74 0.04 -7.47
N CYS A 222 19.14 -0.73 -8.37
CA CYS A 222 19.43 -2.15 -8.55
C CYS A 222 20.50 -2.37 -9.63
N ASN A 223 21.28 -3.45 -9.50
CA ASN A 223 22.29 -3.81 -10.48
C ASN A 223 22.25 -5.32 -10.77
N GLU A 224 21.88 -5.64 -12.01
CA GLU A 224 21.73 -7.02 -12.52
C GLU A 224 22.98 -7.89 -12.28
N ASN A 225 24.18 -7.32 -12.36
CA ASN A 225 25.43 -8.06 -12.19
C ASN A 225 25.76 -8.38 -10.72
N THR A 226 25.11 -7.67 -9.79
CA THR A 226 25.43 -7.76 -8.35
C THR A 226 24.37 -8.56 -7.62
N ASP A 227 23.09 -8.32 -7.95
CA ASP A 227 21.96 -9.08 -7.43
C ASP A 227 20.86 -9.15 -8.50
N LYS A 228 20.90 -10.23 -9.28
CA LYS A 228 19.95 -10.45 -10.38
C LYS A 228 18.52 -10.65 -9.88
N ALA A 229 18.33 -11.30 -8.74
CA ALA A 229 17.00 -11.57 -8.21
C ALA A 229 16.31 -10.27 -7.80
N GLN A 230 17.03 -9.39 -7.07
CA GLN A 230 16.53 -8.07 -6.71
C GLN A 230 16.26 -7.20 -7.95
N TYR A 231 17.14 -7.26 -8.96
CA TYR A 231 16.96 -6.51 -10.19
C TYR A 231 15.71 -6.96 -10.96
N ASP A 232 15.50 -8.27 -11.11
CA ASP A 232 14.34 -8.83 -11.80
C ASP A 232 13.03 -8.51 -11.06
N GLU A 233 13.05 -8.54 -9.72
CA GLU A 233 11.90 -8.14 -8.87
C GLU A 233 11.58 -6.64 -9.04
N ALA A 234 12.56 -5.75 -8.84
CA ALA A 234 12.35 -4.31 -8.98
C ALA A 234 11.94 -3.91 -10.42
N ARG A 235 12.46 -4.63 -11.42
CA ARG A 235 12.02 -4.46 -12.82
C ARG A 235 10.56 -4.87 -13.00
N HIS A 236 10.13 -5.96 -12.36
CA HIS A 236 8.76 -6.43 -12.43
C HIS A 236 7.80 -5.43 -11.77
N GLU A 237 8.13 -4.95 -10.57
CA GLU A 237 7.34 -3.94 -9.85
C GLU A 237 7.17 -2.67 -10.70
N LEU A 238 8.26 -2.15 -11.31
CA LEU A 238 8.15 -0.99 -12.19
C LEU A 238 7.18 -1.23 -13.36
N ILE A 239 7.21 -2.41 -13.98
CA ILE A 239 6.29 -2.74 -15.07
C ILE A 239 4.85 -2.84 -14.56
N TYR A 240 4.66 -3.42 -13.37
CA TYR A 240 3.37 -3.60 -12.73
C TYR A 240 2.70 -2.25 -12.43
N GLU A 241 3.41 -1.37 -11.72
CA GLU A 241 2.91 -0.05 -11.36
C GLU A 241 2.62 0.83 -12.59
N VAL A 242 3.46 0.76 -13.62
CA VAL A 242 3.18 1.45 -14.90
C VAL A 242 1.95 0.86 -15.58
N ALA A 243 1.72 -0.44 -15.50
CA ALA A 243 0.52 -1.07 -16.05
C ALA A 243 -0.73 -0.61 -15.29
N ASP A 244 -0.67 -0.43 -13.97
CA ASP A 244 -1.78 0.07 -13.17
C ASP A 244 -2.09 1.54 -13.44
N VAL A 245 -1.08 2.39 -13.66
CA VAL A 245 -1.28 3.75 -14.19
C VAL A 245 -2.07 3.72 -15.49
N TRP A 246 -1.68 2.87 -16.44
CA TRP A 246 -2.37 2.74 -17.72
C TRP A 246 -3.80 2.24 -17.51
N PHE A 247 -3.98 1.17 -16.74
CA PHE A 247 -5.29 0.59 -16.46
C PHE A 247 -6.25 1.60 -15.84
N HIS A 248 -5.85 2.26 -14.76
CA HIS A 248 -6.68 3.25 -14.08
C HIS A 248 -6.95 4.49 -14.92
N THR A 249 -6.00 4.89 -15.77
CA THR A 249 -6.22 5.94 -16.78
C THR A 249 -7.29 5.52 -17.78
N LEU A 250 -7.27 4.27 -18.26
CA LEU A 250 -8.29 3.72 -19.15
C LEU A 250 -9.67 3.66 -18.47
N VAL A 251 -9.75 3.27 -17.20
CA VAL A 251 -11.01 3.35 -16.42
C VAL A 251 -11.51 4.80 -16.36
N GLY A 252 -10.60 5.76 -16.16
CA GLY A 252 -10.90 7.19 -16.20
C GLY A 252 -11.40 7.68 -17.56
N LEU A 253 -10.83 7.21 -18.66
CA LEU A 253 -11.31 7.53 -20.01
C LEU A 253 -12.69 6.92 -20.29
N ALA A 254 -12.87 5.65 -19.92
CA ALA A 254 -14.13 4.94 -20.07
C ALA A 254 -15.27 5.55 -19.22
N TRP A 255 -14.96 6.18 -18.07
CA TRP A 255 -15.92 7.00 -17.33
C TRP A 255 -16.56 8.09 -18.21
N PHE A 256 -15.76 8.71 -19.09
CA PHE A 256 -16.21 9.75 -20.03
C PHE A 256 -16.60 9.20 -21.42
N ASP A 257 -16.73 7.88 -21.55
CA ASP A 257 -17.03 7.20 -22.82
C ASP A 257 -15.98 7.50 -23.91
N ILE A 258 -14.71 7.63 -23.50
CA ILE A 258 -13.56 7.80 -24.39
C ILE A 258 -12.79 6.48 -24.45
N GLU A 259 -12.59 5.95 -25.65
CA GLU A 259 -11.82 4.72 -25.89
C GLU A 259 -10.30 4.99 -25.98
N SER A 260 -9.50 3.97 -25.66
CA SER A 260 -8.02 4.05 -25.69
C SER A 260 -7.47 4.50 -27.06
N GLU A 261 -8.16 4.16 -28.15
CA GLU A 261 -7.79 4.54 -29.52
C GLU A 261 -7.68 6.07 -29.70
N ALA A 262 -8.49 6.87 -28.99
CA ALA A 262 -8.40 8.31 -29.05
C ALA A 262 -7.04 8.84 -28.54
N VAL A 263 -6.51 8.23 -27.48
CA VAL A 263 -5.19 8.58 -26.93
C VAL A 263 -4.08 8.08 -27.86
N LEU A 264 -4.20 6.86 -28.40
CA LEU A 264 -3.24 6.32 -29.36
C LEU A 264 -3.16 7.17 -30.64
N ASN A 265 -4.29 7.66 -31.15
CA ASN A 265 -4.35 8.57 -32.28
C ASN A 265 -3.64 9.90 -31.97
N GLU A 266 -3.83 10.44 -30.78
CA GLU A 266 -3.12 11.66 -30.35
C GLU A 266 -1.60 11.42 -30.19
N LEU A 267 -1.19 10.27 -29.65
CA LEU A 267 0.23 9.89 -29.61
C LEU A 267 0.81 9.70 -31.02
N GLY A 268 0.06 9.07 -31.92
CA GLY A 268 0.42 8.93 -33.33
C GLY A 268 0.58 10.27 -34.05
N ARG A 269 -0.30 11.25 -33.76
CA ARG A 269 -0.20 12.62 -34.28
C ARG A 269 1.10 13.32 -33.81
N ARG A 270 1.54 13.05 -32.57
CA ARG A 270 2.78 13.60 -31.99
C ARG A 270 4.04 12.84 -32.43
N PHE A 271 3.88 11.61 -32.92
CA PHE A 271 5.00 10.77 -33.32
C PHE A 271 5.79 11.42 -34.46
N GLY A 272 7.09 11.63 -34.25
CA GLY A 272 7.97 12.31 -35.22
C GLY A 272 8.03 13.83 -35.09
N LEU A 273 7.28 14.45 -34.17
CA LEU A 273 7.43 15.85 -33.79
C LEU A 273 8.33 15.96 -32.54
N SER A 274 9.29 16.88 -32.53
CA SER A 274 10.06 17.11 -31.32
C SER A 274 9.19 17.82 -30.27
N GLY A 275 9.34 17.46 -28.99
CA GLY A 275 8.58 18.11 -27.91
C GLY A 275 8.85 19.62 -27.78
N ILE A 276 9.95 20.12 -28.34
CA ILE A 276 10.28 21.54 -28.42
C ILE A 276 9.45 22.22 -29.51
N ASP A 277 9.30 21.58 -30.67
CA ASP A 277 8.51 22.09 -31.80
C ASP A 277 7.01 22.11 -31.45
N GLU A 278 6.51 21.07 -30.78
CA GLU A 278 5.12 21.02 -30.32
C GLU A 278 4.82 22.13 -29.30
N LYS A 279 5.73 22.36 -28.34
CA LYS A 279 5.56 23.39 -27.31
C LYS A 279 5.64 24.81 -27.89
N SER A 280 6.36 24.99 -28.99
CA SER A 280 6.48 26.28 -29.68
C SER A 280 5.26 26.60 -30.56
N ALA A 281 4.41 25.61 -30.85
CA ALA A 281 3.22 25.73 -31.69
C ALA A 281 1.90 25.87 -30.91
N ARG A 282 1.94 25.83 -29.56
CA ARG A 282 0.79 26.04 -28.65
C ARG A 282 0.86 27.44 -28.04
#